data_AF-A0A848HXI0-F1
#
_entry.id   AF-A0A848HXI0-F1
#
_cell.length_a   1.000
_cell.length_b   1.000
_cell.length_c   1.000
_cell.angle_alpha   90.00
_cell.angle_beta   90.00
_cell.angle_gamma   90.00
#
_symmetry.space_group_name_H-M   'P 1'
#
loop_
_entity.id
_entity.type
_entity.pdbx_description
1 polymer ?
#
loop_
_entity_poly.entity_id
_entity_poly.type
_entity_poly.pdbx_seq_one_letter_code
_entity_poly.pdbx_strand_id
1 'polypeptide(L)' 'MAAAERSGLLKEKGGRIGGRVSAALVRQAKAQTGIQTDTDLIEFALANLALEDKFSEAFKAARGKVDPDLKLGF' A
#
# COMPACT_ATOMS: atom_id res chain seq x y z
N MET A 1 1.38 -2.64 -4.54
CA MET A 1 2.50 -3.46 -5.05
C MET A 1 3.23 -2.75 -6.20
N ALA A 2 2.55 -2.36 -7.28
CA ALA A 2 3.16 -1.72 -8.46
C ALA A 2 4.00 -0.43 -8.20
N ALA A 3 3.80 0.28 -7.09
CA ALA A 3 4.62 1.42 -6.71
C ALA A 3 5.94 1.01 -6.01
N ALA A 4 5.93 -0.07 -5.22
CA ALA A 4 7.12 -0.61 -4.54
C ALA A 4 8.04 -1.35 -5.52
N GLU A 5 7.42 -2.01 -6.50
CA GLU A 5 8.13 -2.62 -7.63
C GLU A 5 8.87 -1.55 -8.44
N ARG A 6 8.22 -0.41 -8.70
CA ARG A 6 8.80 0.72 -9.44
C ARG A 6 9.91 1.45 -8.67
N SER A 7 9.83 1.50 -7.34
CA SER A 7 10.90 2.07 -6.51
C SER A 7 12.07 1.11 -6.26
N GLY A 8 11.99 -0.13 -6.74
CA GLY A 8 13.04 -1.14 -6.58
C GLY A 8 13.11 -1.77 -5.19
N LEU A 9 12.18 -1.44 -4.28
CA LEU A 9 12.16 -1.91 -2.90
C LEU A 9 11.85 -3.41 -2.75
N LEU A 10 11.43 -4.06 -3.83
CA LEU A 10 11.11 -5.50 -3.87
C LEU A 10 12.15 -6.35 -4.62
N LYS A 11 13.29 -5.77 -5.04
CA LYS A 11 14.29 -6.47 -5.87
C LYS A 11 15.17 -7.47 -5.10
N GLU A 12 15.49 -7.20 -3.83
CA GLU A 12 16.28 -8.12 -3.00
C GLU A 12 15.43 -8.71 -1.86
N LYS A 13 15.18 -10.03 -1.93
CA LYS A 13 14.37 -10.78 -0.96
C LYS A 13 15.25 -11.59 0.01
N GLY A 14 16.21 -10.94 0.68
CA GLY A 14 17.17 -11.61 1.57
C GLY A 14 16.94 -11.43 3.08
N GLY A 15 16.18 -10.40 3.48
CA GLY A 15 15.98 -10.05 4.90
C GLY A 15 14.88 -10.87 5.57
N ARG A 16 15.12 -11.35 6.79
CA ARG A 16 14.09 -12.02 7.61
C ARG A 16 13.58 -11.07 8.69
N ILE A 17 12.27 -10.83 8.69
CA ILE A 17 11.57 -10.07 9.74
C ILE A 17 10.69 -11.04 10.52
N GLY A 18 10.80 -11.04 11.85
CA GLY A 18 10.00 -11.90 12.73
C GLY A 18 9.59 -11.17 14.00
N GLY A 19 8.40 -11.48 14.52
CA GLY A 19 7.85 -10.86 15.73
C GLY A 19 6.53 -11.51 16.15
N ARG A 20 6.12 -11.28 17.39
CA ARG A 20 4.79 -11.72 17.87
C ARG A 20 3.74 -10.72 17.43
N VAL A 21 2.68 -11.22 16.82
CA VAL A 21 1.53 -10.43 16.36
C VAL A 21 0.23 -11.10 16.75
N SER A 22 -0.83 -10.30 16.90
CA SER A 22 -2.17 -10.82 17.18
C SER A 22 -2.71 -11.60 15.98
N ALA A 23 -3.10 -12.85 16.18
CA ALA A 23 -3.68 -13.68 15.13
C ALA A 23 -5.00 -13.09 14.58
N ALA A 24 -5.78 -12.41 15.42
CA ALA A 24 -7.00 -11.73 14.98
C ALA A 24 -6.70 -10.58 14.02
N LEU A 25 -5.63 -9.81 14.31
CA LEU A 25 -5.17 -8.72 13.44
C LEU A 25 -4.72 -9.25 12.08
N VAL A 26 -3.93 -10.32 12.06
CA VAL A 26 -3.46 -10.95 10.80
C VAL A 26 -4.65 -11.40 9.95
N ARG A 27 -5.63 -12.11 10.55
CA ARG A 27 -6.82 -12.55 9.82
C ARG A 27 -7.62 -11.40 9.22
N GLN A 28 -7.86 -10.35 10.00
CA GLN A 28 -8.59 -9.17 9.53
C GLN A 28 -7.85 -8.48 8.38
N ALA A 29 -6.54 -8.31 8.50
CA ALA A 29 -5.72 -7.69 7.47
C ALA A 29 -5.70 -8.50 6.17
N LYS A 30 -5.60 -9.83 6.25
CA LYS A 30 -5.75 -10.73 5.08
C LYS A 30 -7.13 -10.61 4.44
N ALA A 31 -8.20 -10.57 5.24
CA ALA A 31 -9.55 -10.42 4.72
C ALA A 31 -9.76 -9.08 4.00
N GLN A 32 -9.18 -7.98 4.50
CA GLN A 32 -9.27 -6.66 3.87
C GLN A 32 -8.42 -6.52 2.61
N THR A 33 -7.24 -7.14 2.57
CA THR A 33 -6.28 -6.98 1.47
C THR A 33 -6.37 -8.08 0.41
N GLY A 34 -7.00 -9.22 0.73
CA GLY A 34 -7.02 -10.42 -0.10
C GLY A 34 -5.70 -11.22 -0.09
N ILE A 35 -4.70 -10.76 0.68
CA ILE A 35 -3.38 -11.38 0.72
C ILE A 35 -3.42 -12.69 1.52
N GLN A 36 -2.82 -13.75 0.97
CA GLN A 36 -2.88 -15.10 1.54
C GLN A 36 -1.68 -15.41 2.44
N THR A 37 -0.48 -14.95 2.09
CA THR A 37 0.75 -15.26 2.83
C THR A 37 1.10 -14.16 3.83
N ASP A 38 1.68 -14.53 4.97
CA ASP A 38 2.11 -13.56 5.98
C ASP A 38 3.25 -12.68 5.45
N THR A 39 4.15 -13.27 4.65
CA THR A 39 5.26 -12.55 4.01
C THR A 39 4.74 -11.46 3.07
N ASP A 40 3.80 -11.78 2.18
CA ASP A 40 3.24 -10.77 1.26
C ASP A 40 2.48 -9.69 2.02
N LEU A 41 1.83 -10.05 3.14
CA LEU A 41 1.11 -9.08 3.97
C LEU A 41 2.07 -8.10 4.64
N ILE A 42 3.22 -8.60 5.12
CA ILE A 42 4.28 -7.78 5.69
C ILE A 42 4.94 -6.92 4.61
N GLU A 43 5.27 -7.48 3.43
CA GLU A 43 5.81 -6.72 2.30
C GLU A 43 4.84 -5.61 1.87
N PHE A 44 3.53 -5.89 1.81
CA PHE A 44 2.50 -4.90 1.50
C PHE A 44 2.43 -3.78 2.53
N ALA A 45 2.44 -4.11 3.83
CA ALA A 45 2.41 -3.11 4.90
C ALA A 45 3.66 -2.22 4.88
N LEU A 46 4.85 -2.82 4.73
CA LEU A 46 6.11 -2.09 4.63
C LEU A 46 6.17 -1.24 3.36
N ALA A 47 5.69 -1.76 2.24
CA ALA A 47 5.57 -0.99 1.01
C ALA A 47 4.68 0.23 1.18
N ASN A 48 3.49 0.09 1.79
CA ASN A 48 2.62 1.23 2.01
C ASN A 48 3.24 2.27 2.95
N LEU A 49 3.94 1.83 4.00
CA LEU A 49 4.62 2.74 4.92
C LEU A 49 5.83 3.44 4.26
N ALA A 50 6.63 2.71 3.48
CA ALA A 50 7.80 3.24 2.79
C ALA A 50 7.44 4.11 1.58
N LEU A 51 6.28 3.85 0.96
CA LEU A 51 5.73 4.61 -0.16
C LEU A 51 4.68 5.63 0.27
N GLU A 52 4.48 5.84 1.56
CA GLU A 52 3.71 6.97 2.09
C GLU A 52 4.47 8.28 1.85
N ASP A 53 4.89 8.48 0.60
CA ASP A 53 5.48 9.67 0.08
C ASP A 53 4.40 10.29 -0.82
N LYS A 54 3.73 11.31 -0.28
CA LYS A 54 2.85 12.26 -0.97
C LYS A 54 1.41 11.84 -1.30
N PHE A 55 0.91 10.65 -0.96
CA PHE A 55 -0.54 10.40 -1.15
C PHE A 55 -1.39 11.37 -0.32
N SER A 56 -1.07 11.55 0.96
CA SER A 56 -1.77 12.48 1.85
C SER A 56 -1.68 13.93 1.37
N GLU A 57 -0.53 14.33 0.82
CA GLU A 57 -0.33 15.68 0.26
C GLU A 57 -1.03 15.86 -1.08
N ALA A 58 -0.91 14.91 -2.01
CA ALA A 58 -1.59 14.92 -3.30
C ALA A 58 -3.11 14.85 -3.14
N PHE A 59 -3.61 14.05 -2.20
CA PHE A 59 -5.02 13.96 -1.86
C PHE A 59 -5.53 15.28 -1.25
N LYS A 60 -4.76 15.91 -0.35
CA LYS A 60 -5.07 17.26 0.14
C LYS A 60 -5.05 18.29 -0.99
N ALA A 61 -4.08 18.22 -1.91
CA ALA A 61 -3.94 19.14 -3.03
C ALA A 61 -5.05 18.99 -4.10
N ALA A 62 -5.54 17.77 -4.28
CA ALA A 62 -6.64 17.43 -5.18
C ALA A 62 -8.03 17.59 -4.54
N ARG A 63 -8.12 17.80 -3.22
CA ARG A 63 -9.39 17.97 -2.52
C ARG A 63 -10.15 19.18 -3.07
N GLY A 64 -11.35 18.93 -3.60
CA GLY A 64 -12.21 19.98 -4.16
C GLY A 64 -11.77 20.51 -5.53
N LYS A 65 -10.80 19.84 -6.19
CA LYS A 65 -10.42 20.15 -7.58
C LYS A 65 -10.85 19.01 -8.48
N VAL A 66 -11.76 19.31 -9.39
CA VAL A 66 -12.03 18.51 -10.59
C VAL A 66 -11.52 19.34 -11.75
N ASP A 67 -10.81 18.71 -12.68
CA ASP A 67 -10.33 19.37 -13.89
C ASP A 67 -11.54 19.96 -14.65
N PRO A 68 -11.58 21.29 -14.90
CA PRO A 68 -12.70 21.93 -15.58
C PRO A 68 -12.96 21.37 -16.99
N ASP A 69 -11.92 20.82 -17.63
CA ASP A 69 -12.01 20.24 -18.97
C ASP A 69 -12.40 18.74 -18.92
N LEU A 70 -12.59 18.17 -17.73
CA LEU A 70 -13.04 16.80 -17.56
C LEU A 70 -14.48 16.65 -18.04
N LYS A 71 -14.64 16.06 -19.23
CA LYS A 71 -15.95 15.62 -19.73
C LYS A 71 -16.45 14.44 -18.92
N LEU A 72 -17.19 14.73 -17.87
CA LEU A 72 -18.04 13.75 -17.20
C LEU A 72 -19.16 13.40 -18.20
N GLY A 73 -19.05 12.21 -18.79
CA GLY A 73 -19.99 11.75 -19.80
C GLY A 73 -21.40 11.70 -19.22
N PHE A 74 -22.26 12.58 -19.71
CA PHE A 74 -23.71 12.47 -19.64
C PHE A 74 -24.22 12.28 -21.06
#